data_AF-A0A1D2QCN3-F1
#
_entry.id   AF-A0A1D2QCN3-F1
#
_cell.length_a   1.000
_cell.length_b   1.000
_cell.length_c   1.000
_cell.angle_alpha   90.00
_cell.angle_beta   90.00
_cell.angle_gamma   90.00
#
_symmetry.space_group_name_H-M   'P 1'
#
loop_
_entity.id
_entity.type
_entity.pdbx_description
1 polymer ?
#
loop_
_entity_poly.entity_id
_entity_poly.type
_entity_poly.pdbx_seq_one_letter_code
_entity_poly.pdbx_strand_id
1 'polypeptide(L)'
;MHQSICPWCDENIDNPTDCVRIAPPDRRPPEHRPTVNRWYLHADCAAEWREFVGHLRTLAGRGAFRTLVEGPLSGNVNEMLEWELADTS
;
A
#
# COMPACT_ATOMS: atom_id res chain seq x y z
N MET A 1 -14.80 -21.14 6.10
CA MET A 1 -13.99 -20.35 5.15
C MET A 1 -13.29 -19.28 5.97
N HIS A 2 -11.98 -19.09 5.82
CA HIS A 2 -11.29 -18.02 6.55
C HIS A 2 -11.69 -16.69 5.90
N GLN A 3 -12.53 -15.92 6.59
CA GLN A 3 -12.82 -14.53 6.21
C GLN A 3 -11.51 -13.75 6.30
N SER A 4 -11.10 -13.17 5.17
CA SER A 4 -9.94 -12.29 5.11
C SER A 4 -10.45 -10.85 5.13
N ILE A 5 -9.86 -9.99 5.96
CA ILE A 5 -10.15 -8.55 5.95
C ILE A 5 -9.28 -7.90 4.88
N CYS A 6 -9.88 -7.05 4.06
CA CYS A 6 -9.17 -6.25 3.07
C CYS A 6 -8.41 -5.12 3.78
N PRO A 7 -7.06 -5.10 3.80
CA PRO A 7 -6.29 -4.07 4.51
C PRO A 7 -6.37 -2.67 3.86
N TRP A 8 -7.05 -2.51 2.72
CA TRP A 8 -7.22 -1.21 2.07
C TRP A 8 -8.46 -0.46 2.55
N CYS A 9 -9.59 -1.16 2.67
CA CYS A 9 -10.88 -0.58 3.09
C CYS A 9 -11.36 -1.04 4.47
N ASP A 10 -10.67 -1.99 5.10
CA ASP A 10 -11.03 -2.61 6.39
C ASP A 10 -12.34 -3.42 6.37
N GLU A 11 -12.86 -3.76 5.18
CA GLU A 11 -14.06 -4.58 5.02
C GLU A 11 -13.74 -6.07 4.80
N ASN A 12 -14.71 -6.94 5.10
CA ASN A 12 -14.59 -8.37 4.86
C ASN A 12 -14.55 -8.71 3.36
N ILE A 13 -13.73 -9.70 3.01
CA ILE A 13 -13.74 -10.32 1.68
C ILE A 13 -14.66 -11.54 1.75
N ASP A 14 -15.93 -11.32 1.42
CA ASP A 14 -16.97 -12.35 1.47
C ASP A 14 -16.89 -13.31 0.28
N ASN A 15 -16.38 -12.84 -0.87
CA ASN A 15 -16.25 -13.64 -2.07
C ASN A 15 -14.77 -13.83 -2.48
N PRO A 16 -14.19 -15.03 -2.29
CA PRO A 16 -12.79 -15.28 -2.63
C PRO A 16 -12.52 -15.28 -4.14
N THR A 17 -13.53 -15.34 -5.02
CA THR A 17 -13.32 -15.31 -6.48
C THR A 17 -13.04 -13.92 -7.03
N ASP A 18 -13.30 -12.86 -6.25
CA ASP A 18 -13.13 -11.47 -6.69
C ASP A 18 -12.09 -10.71 -5.85
N CYS A 19 -11.05 -11.44 -5.43
CA CYS A 19 -9.95 -10.89 -4.64
C CYS A 19 -8.62 -10.99 -5.36
N VAL A 20 -7.80 -9.94 -5.19
CA VAL A 20 -6.45 -9.86 -5.72
C VAL A 20 -5.47 -10.12 -4.58
N ARG A 21 -4.60 -11.09 -4.80
CA ARG A 21 -3.51 -11.38 -3.85
C ARG A 21 -2.35 -10.42 -4.07
N ILE A 22 -1.91 -9.75 -3.01
CA ILE A 22 -0.70 -8.94 -2.97
C ILE A 22 0.35 -9.56 -2.05
N ALA A 23 1.62 -9.43 -2.41
CA ALA A 23 2.74 -9.91 -1.63
C ALA A 23 3.97 -9.03 -1.92
N PRO A 24 4.95 -8.97 -1.00
CA PRO A 24 6.23 -8.34 -1.29
C PRO A 24 6.89 -9.04 -2.49
N PRO A 25 7.71 -8.34 -3.28
CA PRO A 25 8.45 -8.98 -4.36
C PRO A 25 9.39 -10.05 -3.79
N ASP A 26 9.07 -11.32 -4.04
CA ASP A 26 9.88 -12.45 -3.59
C ASP A 26 10.85 -12.87 -4.69
N ARG A 27 12.13 -12.48 -4.52
CA ARG A 27 13.21 -12.83 -5.46
C ARG A 27 13.77 -14.24 -5.24
N ARG A 28 13.31 -14.97 -4.22
CA ARG A 28 13.78 -16.34 -3.97
C ARG A 28 13.23 -17.33 -5.01
N PRO A 29 13.94 -18.45 -5.23
CA PRO A 29 13.42 -19.59 -5.99
C PRO A 29 12.07 -20.06 -5.42
N PRO A 30 11.13 -20.52 -6.27
CA PRO A 30 9.76 -20.91 -5.86
C PRO A 30 9.70 -21.80 -4.62
N GLU A 31 10.61 -22.77 -4.51
CA GLU A 31 10.72 -23.75 -3.44
C GLU A 31 11.13 -23.15 -2.07
N HIS A 32 11.68 -21.93 -2.05
CA HIS A 32 12.09 -21.22 -0.83
C HIS A 32 11.17 -20.05 -0.47
N ARG A 33 10.04 -19.88 -1.17
CA ARG A 33 9.13 -18.75 -0.93
C ARG A 33 8.22 -19.04 0.27
N PRO A 34 8.29 -18.26 1.36
CA PRO A 34 7.40 -18.38 2.50
C PRO A 34 5.96 -18.12 2.07
N THR A 35 5.06 -18.91 2.63
CA THR A 35 3.61 -18.82 2.42
C THR A 35 2.95 -17.69 3.21
N VAL A 36 3.65 -17.10 4.18
CA VAL A 36 3.08 -16.30 5.28
C VAL A 36 2.88 -14.80 5.01
N ASN A 37 3.41 -14.23 3.93
CA ASN A 37 3.27 -12.78 3.65
C ASN A 37 2.38 -12.52 2.44
N ARG A 38 1.12 -12.96 2.52
CA ARG A 38 0.14 -12.79 1.44
C ARG A 38 -1.08 -12.08 2.01
N TRP A 39 -1.43 -10.94 1.42
CA TRP A 39 -2.67 -10.24 1.74
C TRP A 39 -3.62 -10.31 0.55
N TYR A 40 -4.91 -10.16 0.81
CA TYR A 40 -5.94 -10.14 -0.21
C TYR A 40 -6.63 -8.78 -0.18
N LEU A 41 -6.87 -8.21 -1.36
CA LEU A 41 -7.66 -7.01 -1.56
C LEU A 41 -8.90 -7.37 -2.38
N HIS A 42 -10.01 -6.63 -2.26
CA HIS A 42 -11.05 -6.64 -3.29
C HIS A 42 -10.46 -6.19 -4.64
N ALA A 43 -11.05 -6.62 -5.76
CA ALA A 43 -10.57 -6.25 -7.09
C ALA A 43 -10.48 -4.72 -7.29
N ASP A 44 -11.49 -3.99 -6.83
CA ASP A 44 -11.54 -2.52 -6.91
C ASP A 44 -10.49 -1.87 -6.01
N CYS A 45 -10.39 -2.30 -4.74
CA CYS A 45 -9.33 -1.83 -3.83
C CYS A 45 -7.93 -2.10 -4.39
N ALA A 46 -7.74 -3.20 -5.13
CA ALA A 46 -6.48 -3.48 -5.79
C ALA A 46 -6.20 -2.54 -6.97
N ALA A 47 -7.21 -2.02 -7.66
CA ALA A 47 -7.04 -1.01 -8.69
C ALA A 47 -6.58 0.32 -8.07
N GLU A 48 -7.27 0.80 -7.04
CA GLU A 48 -6.92 2.01 -6.29
C GLU A 48 -5.50 1.91 -5.69
N TRP A 49 -5.20 0.78 -5.05
CA TRP A 49 -3.88 0.53 -4.50
C TRP A 49 -2.77 0.61 -5.56
N ARG A 50 -2.99 0.08 -6.78
CA ARG A 50 -2.00 0.16 -7.87
C ARG A 50 -1.78 1.60 -8.31
N GLU A 51 -2.85 2.39 -8.42
CA GLU A 51 -2.76 3.80 -8.78
C GLU A 51 -1.98 4.58 -7.72
N PHE A 52 -2.33 4.40 -6.44
CA PHE A 52 -1.62 5.00 -5.31
C PHE A 52 -0.12 4.66 -5.34
N VAL A 53 0.24 3.38 -5.51
CA VAL A 53 1.64 2.96 -5.62
C VAL A 53 2.34 3.58 -6.83
N GLY A 54 1.63 3.78 -7.95
CA GLY A 54 2.12 4.47 -9.13
C GLY A 54 2.48 5.93 -8.85
N HIS A 55 1.61 6.65 -8.15
CA HIS A 55 1.86 8.02 -7.71
C HIS A 55 3.03 8.09 -6.72
N LEU A 56 3.05 7.19 -5.73
CA LEU A 56 4.12 7.12 -4.73
C LEU A 56 5.50 6.91 -5.40
N ARG A 57 5.58 6.00 -6.38
CA ARG A 57 6.81 5.75 -7.15
C ARG A 57 7.25 6.97 -7.94
N THR A 58 6.31 7.68 -8.56
CA THR A 58 6.59 8.92 -9.30
C THR A 58 7.20 9.98 -8.38
N LEU A 59 6.61 10.20 -7.21
CA LEU A 59 7.10 11.17 -6.24
C LEU A 59 8.45 10.75 -5.64
N ALA A 60 8.60 9.47 -5.29
CA ALA A 60 9.86 8.91 -4.83
C ALA A 60 10.99 9.12 -5.85
N GLY A 61 10.72 8.88 -7.13
CA GLY A 61 11.67 9.12 -8.22
C GLY A 61 12.06 10.59 -8.41
N ARG A 62 11.28 11.53 -7.84
CA ARG A 62 11.58 12.97 -7.80
C ARG A 62 12.29 13.40 -6.51
N GLY A 63 12.75 12.46 -5.69
CA GLY A 63 13.51 12.72 -4.46
C GLY A 63 12.68 12.75 -3.18
N ALA A 64 11.36 12.56 -3.25
CA ALA A 64 10.49 12.57 -2.06
C ALA A 64 10.44 11.23 -1.29
N PHE A 65 11.29 10.25 -1.65
CA PHE A 65 11.23 8.89 -1.08
C PHE A 65 11.29 8.88 0.45
N ARG A 66 12.27 9.58 1.03
CA ARG A 66 12.43 9.65 2.49
C ARG A 66 11.19 10.21 3.18
N THR A 67 10.63 11.30 2.65
CA THR A 67 9.44 11.94 3.21
C THR A 67 8.21 11.03 3.13
N LEU A 68 8.02 10.32 2.02
CA LEU A 68 6.80 9.52 1.79
C LEU A 68 6.85 8.12 2.43
N VAL A 69 8.04 7.57 2.61
CA VAL A 69 8.22 6.20 3.12
C VAL A 69 8.73 6.19 4.55
N GLU A 70 9.78 6.96 4.86
CA GLU A 70 10.38 6.98 6.20
C GLU A 70 9.60 7.91 7.15
N GLY A 71 9.02 9.00 6.63
CA GLY A 71 8.22 9.96 7.42
C GLY A 71 7.05 9.31 8.17
N PRO A 72 6.10 8.65 7.47
CA PRO A 72 4.96 7.99 8.12
C PRO A 72 5.35 6.85 9.08
N LEU A 73 6.54 6.28 8.91
CA LEU A 73 7.06 5.19 9.76
C LEU A 73 7.83 5.70 10.98
N SER A 74 8.24 6.97 10.99
CA SER A 74 9.06 7.56 12.06
C SER A 74 8.29 8.47 13.01
N GLY A 75 7.01 8.78 12.73
CA GLY A 75 6.14 9.61 13.56
C GLY A 75 4.72 9.06 13.68
N ASN A 76 3.85 9.78 14.41
CA ASN A 76 2.42 9.47 14.40
C ASN A 76 1.87 9.82 13.00
N VAL A 77 1.12 8.92 12.36
CA VAL A 77 0.59 9.13 10.99
C VAL A 77 -0.30 10.39 10.92
N ASN A 78 -0.85 10.83 12.06
CA ASN A 78 -1.61 12.08 12.20
C ASN A 78 -0.76 13.36 12.36
N GLU A 79 0.57 13.27 12.42
CA GLU A 79 1.50 14.42 12.44
C GLU A 79 2.04 14.76 11.05
N MET A 80 1.28 14.47 9.99
CA MET A 80 1.57 15.08 8.69
C MET A 80 1.36 16.60 8.80
N LEU A 81 2.47 17.33 8.93
CA LEU A 81 2.51 18.78 8.87
C LEU A 81 2.14 19.25 7.45
N GLU A 82 0.88 19.66 7.30
CA GLU A 82 0.44 20.44 6.15
C GLU A 82 1.03 21.85 6.26
N TRP A 83 2.01 22.16 5.42
CA TRP A 83 2.46 23.53 5.25
C TRP A 83 1.61 24.17 4.15
N GLU A 84 0.77 25.13 4.52
CA GLU A 84 0.16 26.03 3.52
C GLU A 84 1.31 26.76 2.81
N LEU A 85 1.42 26.55 1.50
CA LEU A 85 2.31 27.35 0.67
C LEU A 85 1.78 28.78 0.74
N ALA A 86 2.58 29.70 1.29
CA ALA A 86 2.23 31.10 1.30
C ALA A 86 1.94 31.55 -0.14
N ASP A 87 0.72 32.05 -0.38
CA ASP A 87 0.36 32.71 -1.63
C ASP A 87 1.38 33.81 -1.90
N THR A 88 2.31 33.55 -2.82
CA THR A 88 3.19 34.58 -3.32
C THR A 88 2.39 35.44 -4.29
N SER A 89 1.77 36.51 -3.76
CA SER A 89 1.35 37.70 -4.53
C SER A 89 2.40 38.80 -4.43
#